data_AF-A0AAD9ML48-F1
#
_entry.id   AF-A0AAD9ML48-F1
#
_cell.length_a   1.000
_cell.length_b   1.000
_cell.length_c   1.000
_cell.angle_alpha   90.00
_cell.angle_beta   90.00
_cell.angle_gamma   90.00
#
_symmetry.space_group_name_H-M   'P 1'
#
loop_
_entity.id
_entity.type
_entity.pdbx_description
1 polymer ?
#
loop_
_entity_poly.entity_id
_entity_poly.type
_entity_poly.pdbx_seq_one_letter_code
_entity_poly.pdbx_strand_id
1 'polypeptide(L)'
;MSADNHVIVRFVKPSLDSPTSSVLQETFEAIQGIPAESVWFVEDECFSVKTKEKRFIYIFEDFKGSAFEHIVNTGNRIYGPVCVLHCLKRAMALPKMAHPIFSLTMQGLIISCTSLEKETRERIHKYVQWMSGEASKDFHQNVTHLVAGEVGSKKYLVAAKLKKKIMSPDVEVTVLMACFLIDGAVIDGIASSVVIGLRNDVTGLHKIEN
;
A
#
# COMPACT_ATOMS: atom_id res chain seq x y z
N MET A 1 -17.77 -28.95 15.48
CA MET A 1 -17.37 -28.91 14.06
C MET A 1 -16.27 -27.86 13.90
N SER A 2 -15.06 -28.34 13.56
CA SER A 2 -13.80 -27.65 13.22
C SER A 2 -13.33 -26.42 14.03
N ALA A 3 -12.42 -26.66 14.98
CA ALA A 3 -11.56 -25.65 15.62
C ALA A 3 -10.46 -25.06 14.70
N ASP A 4 -10.64 -25.11 13.37
CA ASP A 4 -9.56 -25.04 12.38
C ASP A 4 -9.55 -23.75 11.53
N ASN A 5 -10.38 -22.75 11.87
CA ASN A 5 -10.52 -21.52 11.09
C ASN A 5 -10.25 -20.23 11.88
N HIS A 6 -9.59 -20.34 13.05
CA HIS A 6 -9.20 -19.19 13.86
C HIS A 6 -8.03 -18.45 13.21
N VAL A 7 -8.24 -17.19 12.85
CA VAL A 7 -7.23 -16.33 12.23
C VAL A 7 -6.53 -15.52 13.31
N ILE A 8 -5.20 -15.51 13.29
CA ILE A 8 -4.37 -14.73 14.20
C ILE A 8 -3.71 -13.59 13.43
N VAL A 9 -3.90 -12.37 13.90
CA VAL A 9 -3.38 -11.15 13.30
C VAL A 9 -2.25 -10.61 14.19
N ARG A 10 -1.03 -10.72 13.68
CA ARG A 10 0.20 -10.27 14.34
C ARG A 10 0.49 -8.82 13.95
N PHE A 11 0.42 -7.92 14.91
CA PHE A 11 0.76 -6.51 14.76
C PHE A 11 2.24 -6.32 15.06
N VAL A 12 3.03 -6.11 14.00
CA VAL A 12 4.48 -6.08 14.09
C VAL A 12 4.95 -4.68 14.48
N LYS A 13 5.80 -4.60 15.50
CA LYS A 13 6.45 -3.37 15.94
C LYS A 13 7.91 -3.61 16.37
N PRO A 14 8.77 -2.57 16.35
CA PRO A 14 10.19 -2.73 16.68
C PRO A 14 10.45 -3.32 18.07
N SER A 15 9.66 -2.93 19.07
CA SER A 15 9.71 -3.46 20.42
C SER A 15 8.37 -3.33 21.14
N LEU A 16 8.17 -4.05 22.24
CA LEU A 16 6.93 -3.93 23.04
C LEU A 16 6.72 -2.52 23.60
N ASP A 17 7.78 -1.79 23.88
CA ASP A 17 7.73 -0.43 24.42
C ASP A 17 7.72 0.65 23.34
N SER A 18 7.90 0.28 22.06
CA SER A 18 7.90 1.25 20.96
C SER A 18 6.53 1.92 20.82
N PRO A 19 6.50 3.25 20.55
CA PRO A 19 5.26 3.97 20.37
C PRO A 19 4.50 3.39 19.18
N THR A 20 3.19 3.23 19.37
CA THR A 20 2.27 2.71 18.34
C THR A 20 1.54 3.90 17.75
N SER A 21 1.42 3.97 16.41
CA SER A 21 0.63 5.03 15.79
C SER A 21 -0.86 4.88 16.11
N SER A 22 -1.60 5.99 15.99
CA SER A 22 -3.06 5.97 16.17
C SER A 22 -3.74 4.98 15.22
N VAL A 23 -3.28 4.87 13.98
CA VAL A 23 -3.88 3.98 12.96
C VAL A 23 -3.60 2.51 13.30
N LEU A 24 -2.38 2.17 13.73
CA LEU A 24 -2.03 0.81 14.12
C LEU A 24 -2.81 0.37 15.36
N GLN A 25 -2.92 1.25 16.36
CA GLN A 25 -3.70 1.04 17.58
C GLN A 25 -5.21 0.87 17.28
N GLU A 26 -5.80 1.78 16.50
CA GLU A 26 -7.21 1.69 16.08
C GLU A 26 -7.48 0.38 15.34
N THR A 27 -6.56 -0.04 14.48
CA THR A 27 -6.68 -1.31 13.74
C THR A 27 -6.61 -2.52 14.68
N PHE A 28 -5.74 -2.48 15.70
CA PHE A 28 -5.65 -3.53 16.70
C PHE A 28 -6.96 -3.71 17.46
N GLU A 29 -7.55 -2.61 17.95
CA GLU A 29 -8.81 -2.60 18.68
C GLU A 29 -9.98 -3.04 17.79
N ALA A 30 -10.03 -2.60 16.53
CA ALA A 30 -11.09 -2.97 15.60
C ALA A 30 -11.15 -4.48 15.32
N ILE A 31 -10.02 -5.19 15.38
CA ILE A 31 -9.99 -6.65 15.18
C ILE A 31 -10.56 -7.41 16.36
N GLN A 32 -10.51 -6.87 17.58
CA GLN A 32 -11.11 -7.52 18.75
C GLN A 32 -12.63 -7.65 18.65
N GLY A 33 -13.28 -6.87 17.78
CA GLY A 33 -14.71 -6.92 17.51
C GLY A 33 -15.16 -8.01 16.53
N ILE A 34 -14.23 -8.78 15.94
CA ILE A 34 -14.52 -9.85 14.97
C ILE A 34 -13.97 -11.20 15.47
N PRO A 35 -14.39 -12.35 14.91
CA PRO A 35 -13.87 -13.67 15.30
C PRO A 35 -12.43 -13.91 14.78
N ALA A 36 -11.50 -13.07 15.21
CA ALA A 36 -10.07 -13.16 14.98
C ALA A 36 -9.31 -12.71 16.23
N GLU A 37 -8.08 -13.17 16.39
CA GLU A 37 -7.23 -12.81 17.53
C GLU A 37 -6.18 -11.79 17.09
N SER A 38 -6.09 -10.67 17.79
CA SER A 38 -5.06 -9.64 17.59
C SER A 38 -3.94 -9.81 18.62
N VAL A 39 -2.69 -9.95 18.15
CA VAL A 39 -1.51 -10.18 19.01
C VAL A 39 -0.41 -9.19 18.63
N TRP A 40 0.24 -8.57 19.62
CA TRP A 40 1.46 -7.80 19.39
C TRP A 40 2.63 -8.73 19.12
N PHE A 41 3.43 -8.39 18.11
CA PHE A 41 4.55 -9.20 17.65
C PHE A 41 5.77 -8.31 17.46
N VAL A 42 6.93 -8.74 17.95
CA VAL A 42 8.15 -7.93 17.85
C VAL A 42 8.89 -8.26 16.56
N GLU A 43 9.55 -7.27 15.95
CA GLU A 43 10.33 -7.48 14.72
C GLU A 43 11.34 -8.63 14.83
N ASP A 44 12.03 -8.76 15.97
CA ASP A 44 12.97 -9.86 16.20
C ASP A 44 12.32 -11.25 16.14
N GLU A 45 11.05 -11.37 16.53
CA GLU A 45 10.31 -12.63 16.46
C GLU A 45 10.00 -13.04 15.01
N CYS A 46 9.99 -12.08 14.07
CA CYS A 46 9.76 -12.35 12.65
C CYS A 46 10.81 -13.30 12.08
N PHE A 47 12.07 -13.20 12.52
CA PHE A 47 13.15 -14.05 12.04
C PHE A 47 12.99 -15.53 12.44
N SER A 48 12.15 -15.83 13.43
CA SER A 48 11.81 -17.21 13.81
C SER A 48 10.79 -17.85 12.86
N VAL A 49 10.07 -17.06 12.06
CA VAL A 49 9.11 -17.54 11.07
C VAL A 49 9.88 -18.07 9.86
N LYS A 50 9.83 -19.38 9.61
CA LYS A 50 10.60 -20.02 8.52
C LYS A 50 9.77 -20.34 7.29
N THR A 51 8.46 -20.46 7.44
CA THR A 51 7.57 -20.93 6.38
C THR A 51 6.25 -20.15 6.38
N LYS A 52 5.48 -20.31 5.30
CA LYS A 52 4.14 -19.73 5.19
C LYS A 52 3.19 -20.37 6.19
N GLU A 53 2.63 -19.56 7.07
CA GLU A 53 1.68 -19.98 8.09
C GLU A 53 0.25 -19.54 7.70
N LYS A 54 -0.59 -20.48 7.26
CA LYS A 54 -1.91 -20.15 6.68
C LYS A 54 -2.84 -19.38 7.61
N ARG A 55 -2.76 -19.62 8.93
CA ARG A 55 -3.65 -19.01 9.93
C ARG A 55 -3.20 -17.61 10.37
N PHE A 56 -1.97 -17.21 10.02
CA PHE A 56 -1.43 -15.93 10.44
C PHE A 56 -1.57 -14.88 9.35
N ILE A 57 -1.74 -13.64 9.81
CA ILE A 57 -1.69 -12.41 9.03
C ILE A 57 -0.75 -11.47 9.77
N TYR A 58 0.13 -10.79 9.03
CA TYR A 58 1.08 -9.85 9.61
C TYR A 58 0.69 -8.44 9.21
N ILE A 59 0.63 -7.55 10.20
CA ILE A 59 0.36 -6.14 10.00
C ILE A 59 1.67 -5.39 10.21
N PHE A 60 2.17 -4.78 9.15
CA PHE A 60 3.35 -3.92 9.19
C PHE A 60 2.89 -2.48 8.94
N GLU A 61 3.25 -1.59 9.85
CA GLU A 61 2.98 -0.16 9.68
C GLU A 61 3.75 0.42 8.49
N ASP A 62 5.03 0.09 8.38
CA ASP A 62 5.88 0.48 7.26
C ASP A 62 6.36 -0.76 6.50
N PHE A 63 6.29 -0.73 5.17
CA PHE A 63 6.77 -1.83 4.31
C PHE A 63 8.27 -1.67 4.02
N LYS A 64 9.07 -1.65 5.07
CA LYS A 64 10.54 -1.51 5.02
C LYS A 64 11.17 -2.28 6.17
N GLY A 65 12.48 -2.49 6.09
CA GLY A 65 13.24 -3.15 7.15
C GLY A 65 13.37 -4.66 6.95
N SER A 66 14.35 -5.23 7.65
CA SER A 66 14.74 -6.64 7.52
C SER A 66 13.65 -7.61 7.96
N ALA A 67 12.90 -7.29 9.02
CA ALA A 67 11.78 -8.11 9.48
C ALA A 67 10.67 -8.20 8.43
N PHE A 68 10.30 -7.07 7.81
CA PHE A 68 9.32 -7.03 6.72
C PHE A 68 9.78 -7.89 5.54
N GLU A 69 11.00 -7.65 5.05
CA GLU A 69 11.56 -8.39 3.92
C GLU A 69 11.63 -9.90 4.20
N HIS A 70 11.98 -10.27 5.42
CA HIS A 70 11.98 -11.66 5.85
C HIS A 70 10.59 -12.29 5.75
N ILE A 71 9.55 -11.66 6.31
CA ILE A 71 8.17 -12.17 6.21
C ILE A 71 7.67 -12.20 4.76
N VAL A 72 8.05 -11.23 3.93
CA VAL A 72 7.74 -11.27 2.49
C VAL A 72 8.33 -12.53 1.85
N ASN A 73 9.59 -12.85 2.13
CA ASN A 73 10.28 -14.01 1.58
C ASN A 73 9.71 -15.34 2.06
N THR A 74 9.07 -15.39 3.24
CA THR A 74 8.34 -16.59 3.70
C THR A 74 7.02 -16.82 2.96
N GLY A 75 6.53 -15.84 2.18
CA GLY A 75 5.26 -15.93 1.44
C GLY A 75 4.01 -15.79 2.32
N ASN A 76 4.19 -15.25 3.53
CA ASN A 76 3.10 -14.94 4.47
C ASN A 76 2.27 -13.74 4.01
N ARG A 77 1.03 -13.66 4.49
CA ARG A 77 0.11 -12.56 4.15
C ARG A 77 0.48 -11.33 4.98
N ILE A 78 0.79 -10.24 4.31
CA ILE A 78 1.16 -8.97 4.93
C ILE A 78 0.18 -7.88 4.49
N TYR A 79 -0.31 -7.09 5.45
CA TYR A 79 -1.13 -5.92 5.18
C TYR A 79 -0.64 -4.68 5.94
N GLY A 80 -0.96 -3.50 5.40
CA GLY A 80 -0.88 -2.25 6.13
C GLY A 80 -2.10 -2.05 7.03
N PRO A 81 -1.99 -1.28 8.13
CA PRO A 81 -3.11 -0.97 9.02
C PRO A 81 -4.29 -0.32 8.29
N VAL A 82 -3.99 0.62 7.38
CA VAL A 82 -4.99 1.34 6.58
C VAL A 82 -5.81 0.38 5.73
N CYS A 83 -5.18 -0.61 5.09
CA CYS A 83 -5.89 -1.63 4.32
C CYS A 83 -6.90 -2.40 5.19
N VAL A 84 -6.46 -2.82 6.39
CA VAL A 84 -7.28 -3.63 7.29
C VAL A 84 -8.45 -2.83 7.82
N LEU A 85 -8.18 -1.62 8.30
CA LEU A 85 -9.20 -0.72 8.82
C LEU A 85 -10.25 -0.38 7.76
N HIS A 86 -9.83 -0.13 6.51
CA HIS A 86 -10.75 0.08 5.39
C HIS A 86 -11.64 -1.15 5.12
N CYS A 87 -11.07 -2.35 5.18
CA CYS A 87 -11.84 -3.58 5.02
C CYS A 87 -12.86 -3.78 6.14
N LEU A 88 -12.46 -3.54 7.40
CA LEU A 88 -13.34 -3.67 8.56
C LEU A 88 -14.50 -2.68 8.49
N LYS A 89 -14.22 -1.39 8.23
CA LYS A 89 -15.24 -0.33 8.15
C LYS A 89 -16.27 -0.57 7.04
N ARG A 90 -15.88 -1.25 5.96
CA ARG A 90 -16.76 -1.54 4.82
C ARG A 90 -17.32 -2.96 4.83
N ALA A 91 -17.09 -3.73 5.90
CA ALA A 91 -17.45 -5.15 5.98
C ALA A 91 -16.98 -5.98 4.76
N MET A 92 -15.77 -5.69 4.29
CA MET A 92 -15.14 -6.37 3.16
C MET A 92 -14.12 -7.40 3.63
N ALA A 93 -13.93 -8.47 2.85
CA ALA A 93 -12.86 -9.42 3.08
C ALA A 93 -11.49 -8.83 2.67
N LEU A 94 -10.44 -9.14 3.43
CA LEU A 94 -9.06 -8.81 3.04
C LEU A 94 -8.71 -9.44 1.69
N PRO A 95 -8.04 -8.70 0.78
CA PRO A 95 -7.71 -9.22 -0.54
C PRO A 95 -6.66 -10.32 -0.44
N LYS A 96 -6.89 -11.43 -1.16
CA LYS A 96 -5.97 -12.58 -1.17
C LYS A 96 -4.95 -12.41 -2.29
N MET A 97 -3.87 -11.67 -2.00
CA MET A 97 -2.77 -11.45 -2.93
C MET A 97 -1.51 -12.22 -2.54
N ALA A 98 -0.65 -12.51 -3.53
CA ALA A 98 0.65 -13.14 -3.32
C ALA A 98 1.72 -12.14 -2.84
N HIS A 99 1.45 -10.84 -2.94
CA HIS A 99 2.31 -9.75 -2.49
C HIS A 99 1.67 -8.98 -1.31
N PRO A 100 2.48 -8.25 -0.52
CA PRO A 100 1.99 -7.38 0.55
C PRO A 100 1.03 -6.30 0.04
N ILE A 101 0.00 -5.97 0.83
CA ILE A 101 -0.97 -4.91 0.49
C ILE A 101 -1.00 -3.85 1.58
N PHE A 102 -0.44 -2.68 1.28
CA PHE A 102 -0.41 -1.54 2.18
C PHE A 102 -1.78 -0.85 2.27
N SER A 103 -2.44 -0.65 1.13
CA SER A 103 -3.73 0.03 1.01
C SER A 103 -4.55 -0.52 -0.17
N LEU A 104 -5.85 -0.19 -0.23
CA LEU A 104 -6.74 -0.51 -1.35
C LEU A 104 -6.92 0.67 -2.33
N THR A 105 -6.12 1.72 -2.20
CA THR A 105 -6.24 2.99 -2.94
C THR A 105 -6.30 2.81 -4.46
N MET A 106 -5.55 1.84 -5.01
CA MET A 106 -5.46 1.59 -6.45
C MET A 106 -6.26 0.36 -6.89
N GLN A 107 -7.17 -0.15 -6.06
CA GLN A 107 -7.98 -1.30 -6.40
C GLN A 107 -8.79 -1.05 -7.69
N GLY A 108 -8.62 -1.94 -8.67
CA GLY A 108 -9.28 -1.83 -9.98
C GLY A 108 -8.56 -0.92 -10.99
N LEU A 109 -7.44 -0.30 -10.62
CA LEU A 109 -6.60 0.45 -11.55
C LEU A 109 -5.58 -0.46 -12.21
N ILE A 110 -5.46 -0.34 -13.53
CA ILE A 110 -4.40 -0.98 -14.33
C ILE A 110 -3.49 0.12 -14.87
N ILE A 111 -2.21 0.06 -14.49
CA ILE A 111 -1.18 1.06 -14.77
C ILE A 111 -0.15 0.47 -15.72
N SER A 112 0.15 1.17 -16.81
CA SER A 112 1.31 0.87 -17.67
C SER A 112 2.31 2.00 -17.62
N CYS A 113 3.58 1.66 -17.74
CA CYS A 113 4.68 2.62 -17.79
C CYS A 113 5.27 2.74 -19.21
N THR A 114 5.75 3.92 -19.58
CA THR A 114 6.49 4.19 -20.82
C THR A 114 7.58 5.24 -20.63
N SER A 115 8.69 5.13 -21.37
CA SER A 115 9.81 6.08 -21.30
C SER A 115 10.28 6.38 -19.88
N LEU A 116 10.35 5.34 -19.03
CA LEU A 116 10.90 5.43 -17.68
C LEU A 116 12.12 4.55 -17.56
N GLU A 117 13.09 5.04 -16.80
CA GLU A 117 14.22 4.26 -16.30
C GLU A 117 13.73 2.98 -15.59
N LYS A 118 14.56 1.94 -15.66
CA LYS A 118 14.21 0.62 -15.14
C LYS A 118 13.88 0.67 -13.64
N GLU A 119 14.71 1.35 -12.86
CA GLU A 119 14.54 1.47 -11.41
C GLU A 119 13.24 2.19 -11.04
N THR A 120 12.98 3.36 -11.63
CA THR A 120 11.74 4.11 -11.43
C THR A 120 10.50 3.30 -11.82
N ARG A 121 10.57 2.54 -12.92
CA ARG A 121 9.48 1.65 -13.34
C ARG A 121 9.21 0.54 -12.34
N GLU A 122 10.27 -0.13 -11.87
CA GLU A 122 10.16 -1.21 -10.88
C GLU A 122 9.59 -0.71 -9.56
N ARG A 123 10.04 0.47 -9.10
CA ARG A 123 9.50 1.16 -7.93
C ARG A 123 8.02 1.47 -8.07
N ILE A 124 7.59 2.05 -9.20
CA ILE A 124 6.16 2.32 -9.46
C ILE A 124 5.35 1.03 -9.46
N HIS A 125 5.81 -0.01 -10.17
CA HIS A 125 5.10 -1.28 -10.23
C HIS A 125 4.90 -1.90 -8.84
N LYS A 126 5.96 -1.85 -8.00
CA LYS A 126 5.93 -2.29 -6.61
C LYS A 126 4.88 -1.51 -5.79
N TYR A 127 4.85 -0.19 -5.90
CA TYR A 127 3.87 0.62 -5.18
C TYR A 127 2.44 0.40 -5.66
N VAL A 128 2.23 0.27 -6.97
CA VAL A 128 0.91 -0.05 -7.55
C VAL A 128 0.38 -1.36 -6.96
N GLN A 129 1.23 -2.40 -6.90
CA GLN A 129 0.88 -3.67 -6.27
C GLN A 129 0.56 -3.52 -4.79
N TRP A 130 1.40 -2.80 -4.03
CA TRP A 130 1.15 -2.54 -2.60
C TRP A 130 -0.15 -1.76 -2.36
N MET A 131 -0.63 -0.99 -3.32
CA MET A 131 -1.93 -0.30 -3.24
C MET A 131 -3.08 -1.07 -3.88
N SER A 132 -2.94 -2.38 -4.09
CA SER A 132 -3.94 -3.28 -4.68
C SER A 132 -4.29 -2.98 -6.16
N GLY A 133 -3.43 -2.24 -6.87
CA GLY A 133 -3.54 -2.03 -8.31
C GLY A 133 -2.78 -3.07 -9.13
N GLU A 134 -3.02 -3.07 -10.44
CA GLU A 134 -2.33 -3.93 -11.40
C GLU A 134 -1.30 -3.14 -12.19
N ALA A 135 -0.06 -3.62 -12.23
CA ALA A 135 1.00 -3.05 -13.05
C ALA A 135 1.18 -3.91 -14.32
N SER A 136 0.83 -3.34 -15.48
CA SER A 136 0.98 -3.99 -16.78
C SER A 136 2.24 -3.53 -17.50
N LYS A 137 3.00 -4.50 -18.03
CA LYS A 137 4.18 -4.22 -18.86
C LYS A 137 3.79 -3.71 -20.25
N ASP A 138 2.61 -4.11 -20.72
CA ASP A 138 2.09 -3.78 -22.04
C ASP A 138 0.98 -2.75 -21.95
N PHE A 139 0.80 -2.01 -23.04
CA PHE A 139 -0.31 -1.08 -23.13
C PHE A 139 -1.45 -1.72 -23.93
N HIS A 140 -2.56 -2.00 -23.26
CA HIS A 140 -3.75 -2.63 -23.84
C HIS A 140 -5.03 -1.90 -23.41
N GLN A 141 -6.18 -2.29 -23.97
CA GLN A 141 -7.44 -1.57 -23.79
C GLN A 141 -7.89 -1.44 -22.32
N ASN A 142 -7.61 -2.45 -21.49
CA ASN A 142 -7.96 -2.44 -20.07
C ASN A 142 -7.09 -1.51 -19.23
N VAL A 143 -5.95 -1.02 -19.76
CA VAL A 143 -5.12 -0.04 -19.05
C VAL A 143 -5.95 1.22 -18.78
N THR A 144 -5.97 1.62 -17.51
CA THR A 144 -6.72 2.79 -17.03
C THR A 144 -5.86 4.04 -17.07
N HIS A 145 -4.58 3.90 -16.70
CA HIS A 145 -3.64 5.01 -16.61
C HIS A 145 -2.28 4.64 -17.23
N LEU A 146 -1.64 5.62 -17.86
CA LEU A 146 -0.29 5.53 -18.37
C LEU A 146 0.62 6.47 -17.58
N VAL A 147 1.70 5.95 -17.02
CA VAL A 147 2.79 6.77 -16.47
C VAL A 147 3.85 6.93 -17.56
N ALA A 148 4.14 8.17 -17.95
CA ALA A 148 5.05 8.49 -19.03
C ALA A 148 6.15 9.42 -18.53
N GLY A 149 7.42 9.00 -18.63
CA GLY A 149 8.56 9.88 -18.33
C GLY A 149 8.81 10.91 -19.42
N GLU A 150 8.46 10.58 -20.66
CA GLU A 150 8.58 11.47 -21.81
C GLU A 150 7.33 11.36 -22.69
N VAL A 151 7.03 12.44 -23.41
CA VAL A 151 5.96 12.49 -24.41
C VAL A 151 6.43 11.90 -25.74
N GLY A 152 5.49 11.43 -26.57
CA GLY A 152 5.79 11.03 -27.96
C GLY A 152 6.14 9.56 -28.19
N SER A 153 6.21 8.74 -27.13
CA SER A 153 6.32 7.28 -27.30
C SER A 153 5.08 6.70 -27.98
N LYS A 154 5.21 5.52 -28.63
CA LYS A 154 4.05 4.83 -29.23
C LYS A 154 2.93 4.60 -28.21
N LYS A 155 3.28 4.20 -26.98
CA LYS A 155 2.31 4.01 -25.89
C LYS A 155 1.63 5.33 -25.50
N TYR A 156 2.39 6.42 -25.42
CA TYR A 156 1.86 7.76 -25.14
C TYR A 156 0.83 8.20 -26.19
N LEU A 157 1.16 8.09 -27.47
CA LEU A 157 0.28 8.50 -28.56
C LEU A 157 -1.00 7.67 -28.60
N VAL A 158 -0.89 6.35 -28.40
CA VAL A 158 -2.07 5.46 -28.34
C VAL A 158 -2.92 5.77 -27.12
N ALA A 159 -2.31 6.00 -25.94
CA ALA A 159 -3.03 6.39 -24.74
C ALA A 159 -3.79 7.71 -24.90
N ALA A 160 -3.15 8.72 -25.52
CA ALA A 160 -3.78 10.00 -25.83
C ALA A 160 -4.95 9.84 -26.79
N LYS A 161 -4.79 9.04 -27.85
CA LYS A 161 -5.86 8.71 -28.81
C LYS A 161 -7.05 8.01 -28.14
N LEU A 162 -6.76 7.09 -27.23
CA LEU A 162 -7.76 6.38 -26.43
C LEU A 162 -8.28 7.18 -25.23
N LYS A 163 -7.87 8.45 -25.09
CA LYS A 163 -8.23 9.35 -23.98
C LYS A 163 -8.03 8.72 -22.60
N LYS A 164 -6.99 7.87 -22.46
CA LYS A 164 -6.58 7.32 -21.17
C LYS A 164 -5.89 8.41 -20.35
N LYS A 165 -5.93 8.28 -19.02
CA LYS A 165 -5.27 9.24 -18.14
C LYS A 165 -3.75 9.05 -18.22
N ILE A 166 -3.02 10.12 -18.56
CA ILE A 166 -1.56 10.12 -18.66
C ILE A 166 -1.00 10.96 -17.52
N MET A 167 0.01 10.44 -16.81
CA MET A 167 0.63 11.06 -15.64
C MET A 167 2.15 11.07 -15.82
N SER A 168 2.84 12.06 -15.25
CA SER A 168 4.31 12.05 -15.19
C SER A 168 4.78 11.14 -14.04
N PRO A 169 6.04 10.68 -14.03
CA PRO A 169 6.63 9.98 -12.89
C PRO A 169 6.84 10.88 -11.67
N ASP A 170 7.01 12.20 -11.90
CA ASP A 170 7.34 13.21 -10.87
C ASP A 170 6.12 13.74 -10.12
N VAL A 171 4.91 13.65 -10.70
CA VAL A 171 3.71 13.49 -9.85
C VAL A 171 3.81 12.10 -9.29
N GLU A 172 4.69 11.98 -8.30
CA GLU A 172 4.95 10.76 -7.59
C GLU A 172 3.62 10.18 -7.17
N VAL A 173 3.65 8.87 -7.01
CA VAL A 173 2.65 8.06 -6.33
C VAL A 173 1.88 8.82 -5.23
N THR A 174 2.48 9.79 -4.53
CA THR A 174 1.87 10.89 -3.77
C THR A 174 0.53 11.45 -4.29
N VAL A 175 0.36 11.81 -5.57
CA VAL A 175 -0.95 12.31 -6.07
C VAL A 175 -1.94 11.16 -6.27
N LEU A 176 -1.49 9.93 -6.55
CA LEU A 176 -2.35 8.73 -6.49
C LEU A 176 -2.70 8.34 -5.04
N MET A 177 -1.80 8.56 -4.09
CA MET A 177 -2.03 8.42 -2.65
C MET A 177 -2.97 9.52 -2.13
N ALA A 178 -2.89 10.74 -2.68
CA ALA A 178 -3.69 11.91 -2.29
C ALA A 178 -5.00 12.07 -3.07
N CYS A 179 -5.14 11.56 -4.29
CA CYS A 179 -6.38 11.65 -5.08
C CYS A 179 -7.55 10.93 -4.40
N PHE A 180 -7.29 10.02 -3.45
CA PHE A 180 -8.34 9.41 -2.63
C PHE A 180 -8.89 10.35 -1.53
N LEU A 181 -8.20 11.46 -1.23
CA LEU A 181 -8.75 12.48 -0.32
C LEU A 181 -9.87 13.31 -0.97
N ILE A 182 -9.97 13.33 -2.31
CA ILE A 182 -10.81 14.30 -3.01
C ILE A 182 -12.14 13.69 -3.50
N ASP A 183 -12.19 12.39 -3.81
CA ASP A 183 -13.45 11.71 -4.17
C ASP A 183 -14.02 10.89 -2.99
N GLY A 184 -14.37 11.60 -1.91
CA GLY A 184 -15.67 11.39 -1.24
C GLY A 184 -15.85 10.24 -0.24
N ALA A 185 -14.80 9.66 0.36
CA ALA A 185 -14.96 8.78 1.53
C ALA A 185 -13.68 8.72 2.37
N VAL A 186 -13.21 9.89 2.82
CA VAL A 186 -12.21 9.94 3.87
C VAL A 186 -12.88 9.54 5.16
N ILE A 187 -12.42 8.43 5.70
CA ILE A 187 -12.56 8.01 7.09
C ILE A 187 -12.31 9.24 7.97
N ASP A 188 -13.34 9.71 8.69
CA ASP A 188 -13.41 10.92 9.55
C ASP A 188 -12.38 10.98 10.70
N GLY A 189 -11.08 10.80 10.43
CA GLY A 189 -10.07 10.89 11.48
C GLY A 189 -8.60 10.74 11.06
N ILE A 190 -8.30 10.21 9.87
CA ILE A 190 -6.91 9.90 9.50
C ILE A 190 -6.24 11.04 8.68
N ALA A 191 -7.03 11.97 8.15
CA ALA A 191 -6.54 13.03 7.26
C ALA A 191 -5.59 14.05 7.92
N SER A 192 -5.66 14.26 9.24
CA SER A 192 -4.85 15.31 9.87
C SER A 192 -3.38 14.93 10.01
N SER A 193 -3.03 13.70 10.35
CA SER A 193 -1.63 13.39 10.71
C SER A 193 -0.72 13.15 9.51
N VAL A 194 -1.22 12.55 8.43
CA VAL A 194 -0.42 12.27 7.22
C VAL A 194 -0.19 13.54 6.39
N VAL A 195 -1.19 14.45 6.33
CA VAL A 195 -1.08 15.72 5.59
C VAL A 195 -0.19 16.74 6.32
N ILE A 196 -0.17 16.73 7.66
CA ILE A 196 0.72 17.61 8.44
C ILE A 196 2.18 17.17 8.33
N GLY A 197 2.45 15.86 8.33
CA GLY A 197 3.80 15.32 8.13
C GLY A 197 4.39 15.69 6.76
N LEU A 198 3.58 15.59 5.70
CA LEU A 198 4.02 15.99 4.35
C LEU A 198 4.13 17.50 4.16
N ARG A 199 3.41 18.34 4.92
CA ARG A 199 3.53 19.81 4.85
C ARG A 199 4.83 20.35 5.44
N ASN A 200 5.39 19.68 6.45
CA ASN A 200 6.58 20.16 7.14
C ASN A 200 7.90 19.89 6.39
N ASP A 201 7.89 19.02 5.36
CA ASP A 201 9.07 18.76 4.53
C ASP A 201 9.14 19.64 3.27
N VAL A 202 8.04 20.34 2.92
CA VAL A 202 7.99 21.20 1.72
C VAL A 202 8.31 22.67 2.00
N THR A 203 8.46 23.08 3.27
CA THR A 203 8.79 24.48 3.62
C THR A 203 10.27 24.85 3.41
N GLY A 204 11.08 23.95 2.87
CA GLY A 204 12.52 24.17 2.63
C GLY A 204 12.93 24.63 1.22
N LEU A 205 12.00 24.80 0.27
CA LEU A 205 12.35 25.12 -1.13
C LEU A 205 11.62 26.37 -1.66
N HIS A 206 12.10 27.53 -1.21
CA HIS A 206 12.08 28.80 -1.96
C HIS A 206 13.52 29.33 -1.91
N LYS A 207 14.19 29.84 -2.94
CA LYS A 207 13.85 30.26 -4.32
C LYS A 207 15.20 30.36 -5.04
N ILE A 208 15.35 29.87 -6.27
CA ILE A 208 16.36 30.38 -7.19
C ILE A 208 15.60 30.90 -8.41
N GLU A 209 15.41 32.21 -8.47
CA GLU A 209 15.13 32.95 -9.70
C GLU A 209 16.14 34.09 -9.77
N ASN A 210 16.94 34.05 -10.83
CA ASN A 210 17.77 35.06 -11.49
C ASN A 210 18.37 36.21 -10.67
#